data_AF-A0A8H6M663-F1
#
_entry.id   AF-A0A8H6M663-F1
#
_cell.length_a   1.000
_cell.length_b   1.000
_cell.length_c   1.000
_cell.angle_alpha   90.00
_cell.angle_beta   90.00
_cell.angle_gamma   90.00
#
_symmetry.space_group_name_H-M   'P 1'
#
loop_
_entity.id
_entity.type
_entity.pdbx_description
1 polymer ?
#
loop_
_entity_poly.entity_id
_entity_poly.type
_entity_poly.pdbx_seq_one_letter_code
_entity_poly.pdbx_strand_id
1 'polypeptide(L)'
;MPKASPNDSALSRRSTRLANLKASTSQAPPPEPEFEPESDLESESEPEDASLPMDKSKWRASTIDPSRMILKSDIRPLYRLNPEKDLDGLVSTKERRVSSIGQHLKTAHRYKEIEVERVAWRKNGGPKGFEAHLKKLRERYEKSYPNGKGFRVPAAYHPDAQALVAAARSDVWVSRAHGDKWLWHVCNLHIHTAGRSGRKIERLKCALRSLPVYPPRTAPPSKLSSSFQTLKALLSEAPEIGMDGTPVKNEHNVIMEDIAFPSDYGWYWSPAYLTKLYQALMAIIEEHGLGPDGWEAARWLVYDQYSRGWEGIEIGEETARDLAFGWLQPRLPDGEYPKLRFGISDESKPPPIWIKYNALLPIGE
;
A
#
# COMPACT_ATOMS: atom_id res chain seq x y z
N MET A 1 -47.70 -44.81 1.16
CA MET A 1 -48.48 -43.84 0.37
C MET A 1 -47.77 -42.50 0.41
N PRO A 2 -47.28 -41.97 -0.71
CA PRO A 2 -46.49 -40.75 -0.74
C PRO A 2 -47.40 -39.52 -0.74
N LYS A 3 -47.12 -38.57 0.16
CA LYS A 3 -47.69 -37.22 0.09
C LYS A 3 -46.78 -36.39 -0.82
N ALA A 4 -47.28 -36.11 -2.01
CA ALA A 4 -46.78 -35.04 -2.85
C ALA A 4 -46.93 -33.71 -2.12
N SER A 5 -45.91 -32.85 -2.21
CA SER A 5 -46.13 -31.41 -2.10
C SER A 5 -45.21 -30.63 -3.03
N PRO A 6 -45.72 -29.52 -3.56
CA PRO A 6 -45.19 -28.84 -4.73
C PRO A 6 -44.45 -27.55 -4.35
N ASN A 7 -43.45 -27.16 -5.14
CA ASN A 7 -43.19 -25.75 -5.45
C ASN A 7 -42.04 -25.62 -6.46
N ASP A 8 -42.38 -25.86 -7.72
CA ASP A 8 -41.74 -25.21 -8.86
C ASP A 8 -42.44 -23.87 -9.09
N SER A 9 -41.81 -22.74 -8.76
CA SER A 9 -42.21 -21.40 -9.21
C SER A 9 -41.16 -20.33 -8.86
N ALA A 10 -40.04 -20.31 -9.59
CA ALA A 10 -39.12 -19.17 -9.56
C ALA A 10 -38.33 -18.99 -10.87
N LEU A 11 -38.97 -19.16 -12.03
CA LEU A 11 -38.38 -18.81 -13.34
C LEU A 11 -39.42 -18.14 -14.23
N SER A 12 -39.80 -16.90 -13.91
CA SER A 12 -40.52 -16.04 -14.87
C SER A 12 -40.55 -14.56 -14.47
N ARG A 13 -39.38 -13.90 -14.36
CA ARG A 13 -39.27 -12.43 -14.30
C ARG A 13 -37.96 -11.90 -14.91
N ARG A 14 -37.63 -12.31 -16.12
CA ARG A 14 -36.58 -11.66 -16.94
C ARG A 14 -36.96 -11.72 -18.42
N SER A 15 -38.09 -11.11 -18.78
CA SER A 15 -38.44 -10.92 -20.20
C SER A 15 -39.44 -9.78 -20.35
N THR A 16 -38.98 -8.53 -20.18
CA THR A 16 -39.61 -7.29 -20.70
C THR A 16 -38.77 -6.08 -20.27
N ARG A 17 -37.60 -5.90 -20.89
CA ARG A 17 -36.88 -4.60 -20.89
C ARG A 17 -35.89 -4.51 -22.06
N LEU A 18 -36.35 -4.87 -23.26
CA LEU A 18 -35.60 -4.71 -24.51
C LEU A 18 -36.57 -4.26 -25.62
N ALA A 19 -37.25 -3.14 -25.40
CA ALA A 19 -37.99 -2.42 -26.43
C ALA A 19 -38.32 -1.01 -25.93
N ASN A 20 -37.29 -0.17 -25.73
CA ASN A 20 -37.42 1.29 -25.72
C ASN A 20 -36.03 1.93 -25.55
N LEU A 21 -35.25 1.91 -26.63
CA LEU A 21 -34.01 2.68 -26.79
C LEU A 21 -33.73 2.84 -28.31
N LYS A 22 -34.70 3.43 -29.01
CA LYS A 22 -34.52 3.91 -30.40
C LYS A 22 -35.28 5.22 -30.56
N ALA A 23 -34.65 6.30 -30.10
CA ALA A 23 -34.79 7.68 -30.58
C ALA A 23 -34.02 8.58 -29.60
N SER A 24 -32.69 8.50 -29.62
CA SER A 24 -31.85 9.58 -29.10
C SER A 24 -31.10 10.14 -30.28
N THR A 25 -31.58 11.30 -30.71
CA THR A 25 -30.99 12.24 -31.64
C THR A 25 -29.47 12.26 -31.49
N SER A 26 -28.80 11.89 -32.58
CA SER A 26 -27.37 12.06 -32.79
C SER A 26 -27.04 13.55 -32.80
N GLN A 27 -26.81 14.15 -31.62
CA GLN A 27 -26.03 15.37 -31.53
C GLN A 27 -24.56 14.98 -31.62
N ALA A 28 -23.91 15.45 -32.68
CA ALA A 28 -22.46 15.37 -32.81
C ALA A 28 -21.80 15.93 -31.54
N PRO A 29 -20.72 15.31 -31.03
CA PRO A 29 -19.97 15.89 -29.93
C PRO A 29 -19.51 17.29 -30.35
N PRO A 30 -19.63 18.30 -29.46
CA PRO A 30 -19.11 19.64 -29.75
C PRO A 30 -17.61 19.52 -30.07
N PRO A 31 -17.11 20.25 -31.09
CA PRO A 31 -15.70 20.24 -31.42
C PRO A 31 -14.89 20.59 -30.17
N GLU A 32 -13.86 19.78 -29.91
CA GLU A 32 -12.85 20.05 -28.88
C GLU A 32 -12.30 21.46 -29.17
N PRO A 33 -12.36 22.42 -28.22
CA PRO A 33 -11.96 23.78 -28.51
C PRO A 33 -10.48 23.78 -28.88
N GLU A 34 -10.19 24.06 -30.16
CA GLU A 34 -8.87 24.47 -30.60
C GLU A 34 -8.53 25.70 -29.76
N PHE A 35 -7.56 25.53 -28.86
CA PHE A 35 -6.95 26.63 -28.14
C PHE A 35 -6.25 27.49 -29.20
N GLU A 36 -6.97 28.43 -29.79
CA GLU A 36 -6.34 29.53 -30.50
C GLU A 36 -5.50 30.30 -29.47
N PRO A 37 -4.21 30.53 -29.74
CA PRO A 37 -3.39 31.35 -28.86
C PRO A 37 -3.89 32.78 -28.96
N GLU A 38 -4.76 33.19 -28.03
CA GLU A 38 -5.14 34.59 -27.87
C GLU A 38 -3.85 35.41 -27.68
N SER A 39 -3.55 36.21 -28.70
CA SER A 39 -2.30 36.94 -28.89
C SER A 39 -2.27 38.32 -28.22
N ASP A 40 -3.31 38.73 -27.50
CA ASP A 40 -3.43 40.11 -27.04
C ASP A 40 -3.79 40.21 -25.55
N LEU A 41 -3.04 39.48 -24.71
CA LEU A 41 -2.89 39.85 -23.30
C LEU A 41 -1.74 40.84 -23.20
N GLU A 42 -2.11 42.07 -22.88
CA GLU A 42 -1.25 43.17 -22.46
C GLU A 42 -0.02 42.66 -21.69
N SER A 43 1.14 43.15 -22.12
CA SER A 43 2.45 42.89 -21.53
C SER A 43 2.47 43.37 -20.06
N GLU A 44 2.00 42.53 -19.14
CA GLU A 44 2.42 42.59 -17.75
C GLU A 44 3.94 42.42 -17.77
N SER A 45 4.63 43.50 -17.39
CA SER A 45 6.09 43.62 -17.33
C SER A 45 6.72 42.32 -16.87
N GLU A 46 7.47 41.68 -17.78
CA GLU A 46 8.39 40.61 -17.40
C GLU A 46 9.21 41.12 -16.22
N PRO A 47 9.19 40.45 -15.06
CA PRO A 47 10.06 40.83 -13.97
C PRO A 47 11.49 40.60 -14.46
N GLU A 48 12.15 41.69 -14.85
CA GLU A 48 13.57 41.79 -15.25
C GLU A 48 14.54 41.47 -14.09
N ASP A 49 14.02 40.89 -13.01
CA ASP A 49 14.83 40.30 -11.95
C ASP A 49 15.17 38.87 -12.40
N ALA A 50 16.13 38.79 -13.34
CA ALA A 50 16.77 37.56 -13.78
C ALA A 50 17.29 36.83 -12.54
N SER A 51 16.45 35.93 -12.04
CA SER A 51 16.63 35.20 -10.79
C SER A 51 18.06 34.70 -10.69
N LEU A 52 18.83 35.27 -9.76
CA LEU A 52 20.14 34.75 -9.40
C LEU A 52 20.01 33.23 -9.26
N PRO A 53 20.92 32.43 -9.84
CA PRO A 53 20.83 30.98 -9.87
C PRO A 53 20.63 30.46 -8.45
N MET A 54 19.37 30.14 -8.14
CA MET A 54 18.98 29.82 -6.78
C MET A 54 19.69 28.52 -6.42
N ASP A 55 20.44 28.54 -5.33
CA ASP A 55 21.28 27.42 -4.94
C ASP A 55 20.43 26.14 -4.79
N LYS A 56 20.70 25.17 -5.67
CA LYS A 56 19.98 23.88 -5.72
C LYS A 56 20.12 23.11 -4.42
N SER A 57 21.15 23.40 -3.61
CA SER A 57 21.36 22.80 -2.29
C SER A 57 20.23 23.12 -1.31
N LYS A 58 19.55 24.26 -1.49
CA LYS A 58 18.44 24.72 -0.63
C LYS A 58 17.09 24.13 -1.03
N TRP A 59 17.01 23.38 -2.12
CA TRP A 59 15.76 22.78 -2.55
C TRP A 59 15.39 21.59 -1.66
N ARG A 60 14.11 21.49 -1.29
CA ARG A 60 13.61 20.33 -0.54
C ARG A 60 13.87 19.03 -1.29
N ALA A 61 13.93 17.91 -0.56
CA ALA A 61 13.89 16.60 -1.18
C ALA A 61 12.58 16.40 -1.97
N SER A 62 12.66 15.67 -3.08
CA SER A 62 11.47 15.28 -3.83
C SER A 62 10.65 14.29 -3.00
N THR A 63 9.33 14.36 -3.12
CA THR A 63 8.40 13.39 -2.54
C THR A 63 8.01 12.30 -3.53
N ILE A 64 8.51 12.37 -4.76
CA ILE A 64 8.25 11.40 -5.82
C ILE A 64 9.20 10.22 -5.63
N ASP A 65 8.66 9.00 -5.75
CA ASP A 65 9.44 7.77 -5.71
C ASP A 65 10.55 7.78 -6.81
N PRO A 66 11.83 7.54 -6.47
CA PRO A 66 12.94 7.56 -7.42
C PRO A 66 12.79 6.59 -8.61
N SER A 67 12.02 5.51 -8.44
CA SER A 67 11.75 4.51 -9.49
C SER A 67 10.60 4.90 -10.42
N ARG A 68 9.85 5.96 -10.08
CA ARG A 68 8.63 6.32 -10.80
C ARG A 68 8.93 6.97 -12.14
N MET A 69 8.26 6.47 -13.18
CA MET A 69 8.41 6.90 -14.57
C MET A 69 7.14 7.59 -15.08
N ILE A 70 7.28 8.72 -15.77
CA ILE A 70 6.20 9.48 -16.41
C ILE A 70 6.29 9.40 -17.93
N LEU A 71 5.15 9.33 -18.62
CA LEU A 71 5.08 9.34 -20.09
C LEU A 71 5.32 10.75 -20.64
N LYS A 72 6.03 10.85 -21.78
CA LYS A 72 6.26 12.12 -22.49
C LYS A 72 4.98 12.92 -22.71
N SER A 73 3.88 12.24 -23.09
CA SER A 73 2.57 12.85 -23.33
C SER A 73 1.93 13.48 -22.09
N ASP A 74 2.30 13.04 -20.88
CA ASP A 74 1.74 13.55 -19.63
C ASP A 74 2.55 14.72 -19.05
N ILE A 75 3.77 14.96 -19.54
CA ILE A 75 4.65 16.00 -18.97
C ILE A 75 4.08 17.40 -19.20
N ARG A 76 3.66 17.73 -20.43
CA ARG A 76 3.02 19.02 -20.73
C ARG A 76 1.75 19.27 -19.90
N PRO A 77 0.78 18.34 -19.85
CA PRO A 77 -0.45 18.54 -19.08
C PRO A 77 -0.31 18.40 -17.56
N LEU A 78 0.84 17.96 -17.01
CA LEU A 78 1.04 17.89 -15.56
C LEU A 78 2.06 18.92 -15.05
N TYR A 79 3.19 19.07 -15.72
CA TYR A 79 4.31 19.91 -15.27
C TYR A 79 4.45 21.23 -16.03
N ARG A 80 3.62 21.46 -17.06
CA ARG A 80 3.69 22.66 -17.91
C ARG A 80 5.05 22.85 -18.58
N LEU A 81 5.75 21.72 -18.81
CA LEU A 81 7.01 21.67 -19.53
C LEU A 81 6.75 21.27 -20.98
N ASN A 82 7.47 21.91 -21.90
CA ASN A 82 7.56 21.54 -23.30
C ASN A 82 8.58 20.38 -23.42
N PRO A 83 8.17 19.16 -23.78
CA PRO A 83 9.07 18.01 -23.79
C PRO A 83 10.25 18.13 -24.76
N GLU A 84 10.12 18.91 -25.84
CA GLU A 84 11.15 19.10 -26.85
C GLU A 84 12.22 20.10 -26.41
N LYS A 85 11.82 21.13 -25.65
CA LYS A 85 12.72 22.23 -25.23
C LYS A 85 13.25 22.05 -23.81
N ASP A 86 12.36 21.75 -22.87
CA ASP A 86 12.69 21.79 -21.44
C ASP A 86 13.38 20.50 -20.96
N LEU A 87 13.16 19.36 -21.65
CA LEU A 87 13.71 18.06 -21.27
C LEU A 87 14.97 17.68 -22.05
N ASP A 88 15.58 18.65 -22.74
CA ASP A 88 16.82 18.41 -23.46
C ASP A 88 17.91 17.91 -22.50
N GLY A 89 18.62 16.87 -22.92
CA GLY A 89 19.62 16.17 -22.10
C GLY A 89 19.09 15.21 -21.03
N LEU A 90 17.77 15.07 -20.82
CA LEU A 90 17.24 14.02 -19.94
C LEU A 90 17.22 12.66 -20.65
N VAL A 91 17.62 11.60 -19.92
CA VAL A 91 17.61 10.23 -20.44
C VAL A 91 16.18 9.70 -20.46
N SER A 92 15.74 9.23 -21.64
CA SER A 92 14.42 8.60 -21.81
C SER A 92 14.53 7.10 -22.07
N THR A 93 13.65 6.32 -21.45
CA THR A 93 13.47 4.90 -21.75
C THR A 93 12.35 4.74 -22.77
N LYS A 94 12.59 3.95 -23.82
CA LYS A 94 11.58 3.60 -24.83
C LYS A 94 10.82 2.35 -24.39
N GLU A 95 9.49 2.43 -24.36
CA GLU A 95 8.60 1.31 -24.04
C GLU A 95 7.66 1.07 -25.23
N ARG A 96 7.53 -0.18 -25.69
CA ARG A 96 6.55 -0.55 -26.72
C ARG A 96 5.20 -0.79 -26.05
N ARG A 97 4.16 -0.10 -26.50
CA ARG A 97 2.78 -0.28 -26.02
C ARG A 97 1.86 -0.65 -27.17
N VAL A 98 0.98 -1.61 -26.92
CA VAL A 98 -0.12 -1.92 -27.83
C VAL A 98 -1.13 -0.78 -27.74
N SER A 99 -1.43 -0.15 -28.88
CA SER A 99 -2.46 0.89 -28.96
C SER A 99 -3.85 0.25 -28.76
N SER A 100 -4.71 0.89 -27.96
CA SER A 100 -6.05 0.38 -27.67
C SER A 100 -7.00 0.39 -28.88
N ILE A 101 -6.72 1.20 -29.90
CA ILE A 101 -7.59 1.43 -31.08
C ILE A 101 -7.14 0.60 -32.31
N GLY A 102 -6.09 -0.20 -32.18
CA GLY A 102 -5.61 -1.07 -33.24
C GLY A 102 -4.29 -1.68 -32.79
N GLN A 103 -4.09 -2.97 -33.05
CA GLN A 103 -2.97 -3.78 -32.55
C GLN A 103 -1.57 -3.33 -33.03
N HIS A 104 -1.41 -2.07 -33.44
CA HIS A 104 -0.13 -1.46 -33.73
C HIS A 104 0.62 -1.12 -32.44
N LEU A 105 1.89 -1.52 -32.40
CA LEU A 105 2.82 -1.17 -31.34
C LEU A 105 3.27 0.29 -31.52
N LYS A 106 2.89 1.17 -30.60
CA LYS A 106 3.43 2.53 -30.51
C LYS A 106 4.61 2.56 -29.55
N THR A 107 5.68 3.24 -29.93
CA THR A 107 6.81 3.47 -29.03
C THR A 107 6.50 4.70 -28.18
N ALA A 108 6.43 4.52 -26.87
CA ALA A 108 6.25 5.59 -25.90
C ALA A 108 7.59 5.91 -25.22
N HIS A 109 7.85 7.20 -24.99
CA HIS A 109 9.02 7.65 -24.22
C HIS A 109 8.62 7.87 -22.77
N ARG A 110 9.44 7.36 -21.85
CA ARG A 110 9.29 7.55 -20.41
C ARG A 110 10.52 8.22 -19.82
N TYR A 111 10.28 9.10 -18.87
CA TYR A 111 11.30 9.83 -18.12
C TYR A 111 11.15 9.54 -16.64
N LYS A 112 12.25 9.62 -15.87
CA LYS A 112 12.15 9.59 -14.41
C LYS A 112 11.39 10.83 -13.95
N GLU A 113 10.29 10.63 -13.24
CA GLU A 113 9.38 11.74 -12.88
C GLU A 113 10.06 12.76 -11.94
N ILE A 114 11.01 12.30 -11.12
CA ILE A 114 11.83 13.15 -10.26
C ILE A 114 12.74 14.12 -11.05
N GLU A 115 13.26 13.71 -12.21
CA GLU A 115 14.12 14.57 -13.03
C GLU A 115 13.27 15.64 -13.74
N VAL A 116 12.10 15.25 -14.23
CA VAL A 116 11.10 16.16 -14.81
C VAL A 116 10.66 17.20 -13.78
N GLU A 117 10.42 16.79 -12.53
CA GLU A 117 10.10 17.70 -11.43
C GLU A 117 11.23 18.70 -11.18
N ARG A 118 12.49 18.26 -11.17
CA ARG A 118 13.64 19.16 -10.95
C ARG A 118 13.81 20.19 -12.07
N VAL A 119 13.47 19.83 -13.31
CA VAL A 119 13.40 20.78 -14.43
C VAL A 119 12.28 21.79 -14.20
N ALA A 120 11.09 21.33 -13.78
CA ALA A 120 9.97 22.21 -13.47
C ALA A 120 10.29 23.19 -12.34
N TRP A 121 10.98 22.72 -11.29
CA TRP A 121 11.48 23.57 -10.21
C TRP A 121 12.47 24.61 -10.74
N ARG A 122 13.44 24.20 -11.56
CA ARG A 122 14.42 25.14 -12.14
C ARG A 122 13.75 26.27 -12.91
N LYS A 123 12.77 25.92 -13.74
CA LYS A 123 12.02 26.87 -14.58
C LYS A 123 11.19 27.86 -13.76
N ASN A 124 10.75 27.48 -12.57
CA ASN A 124 9.85 28.29 -11.74
C ASN A 124 10.53 28.83 -10.47
N GLY A 125 11.86 28.93 -10.44
CA GLY A 125 12.57 29.50 -9.28
C GLY A 125 12.54 28.62 -8.02
N GLY A 126 12.50 27.30 -8.18
CA GLY A 126 12.55 26.31 -7.11
C GLY A 126 11.19 25.64 -6.79
N PRO A 127 11.15 24.76 -5.78
CA PRO A 127 9.95 23.99 -5.42
C PRO A 127 8.77 24.88 -5.01
N LYS A 128 9.00 25.90 -4.18
CA LYS A 128 7.94 26.83 -3.74
C LYS A 128 7.37 27.64 -4.91
N GLY A 129 8.22 28.08 -5.82
CA GLY A 129 7.78 28.83 -7.01
C GLY A 129 6.97 27.97 -7.97
N PHE A 130 7.36 26.69 -8.15
CA PHE A 130 6.57 25.74 -8.92
C PHE A 130 5.20 25.46 -8.29
N GLU A 131 5.13 25.29 -6.96
CA GLU A 131 3.85 25.10 -6.23
C GLU A 131 2.94 26.33 -6.40
N ALA A 132 3.49 27.54 -6.25
CA ALA A 132 2.75 28.78 -6.48
C ALA A 132 2.25 28.91 -7.93
N HIS A 133 3.06 28.50 -8.90
CA HIS A 133 2.68 28.47 -10.31
C HIS A 133 1.50 27.51 -10.56
N LEU A 134 1.56 26.29 -10.03
CA LEU A 134 0.45 25.33 -10.13
C LEU A 134 -0.83 25.84 -9.46
N LYS A 135 -0.71 26.53 -8.32
CA LYS A 135 -1.85 27.14 -7.63
C LYS A 135 -2.52 28.21 -8.49
N LYS A 136 -1.76 29.17 -9.04
CA LYS A 136 -2.27 30.21 -9.94
C LYS A 136 -2.96 29.63 -11.18
N LEU A 137 -2.39 28.58 -11.77
CA LEU A 137 -2.99 27.91 -12.93
C LEU A 137 -4.31 27.22 -12.58
N ARG A 138 -4.39 26.63 -11.39
CA ARG A 138 -5.63 26.03 -10.92
C ARG A 138 -6.72 27.08 -10.72
N GLU A 139 -6.42 28.18 -10.03
CA GLU A 139 -7.37 29.27 -9.79
C GLU A 139 -7.93 29.83 -11.11
N ARG A 140 -7.04 30.05 -12.11
CA ARG A 140 -7.45 30.47 -13.47
C ARG A 140 -8.35 29.43 -14.15
N TYR A 141 -7.99 28.15 -14.03
CA TYR A 141 -8.76 27.06 -14.62
C TYR A 141 -10.14 26.92 -13.99
N GLU A 142 -10.25 26.95 -12.66
CA GLU A 142 -11.51 26.87 -11.92
C GLU A 142 -12.43 28.06 -12.26
N LYS A 143 -11.86 29.27 -12.45
CA LYS A 143 -12.61 30.45 -12.92
C LYS A 143 -13.15 30.29 -14.34
N SER A 144 -12.34 29.71 -15.23
CA SER A 144 -12.71 29.55 -16.65
C SER A 144 -13.64 28.36 -16.89
N TYR A 145 -13.59 27.35 -16.02
CA TYR A 145 -14.32 26.09 -16.17
C TYR A 145 -14.95 25.64 -14.86
N PRO A 146 -15.97 26.35 -14.33
CA PRO A 146 -16.59 26.02 -13.05
C PRO A 146 -17.20 24.60 -13.01
N ASN A 147 -17.67 24.09 -14.14
CA ASN A 147 -18.23 22.74 -14.29
C ASN A 147 -17.32 21.82 -15.13
N GLY A 148 -16.07 22.20 -15.35
CA GLY A 148 -15.14 21.49 -16.23
C GLY A 148 -14.57 20.21 -15.62
N LYS A 149 -13.83 19.45 -16.45
CA LYS A 149 -12.97 18.36 -15.97
C LYS A 149 -11.98 18.90 -14.95
N GLY A 150 -11.65 18.14 -13.90
CA GLY A 150 -10.72 18.61 -12.86
C GLY A 150 -9.34 19.02 -13.41
N PHE A 151 -8.75 20.07 -12.81
CA PHE A 151 -7.42 20.56 -13.18
C PHE A 151 -6.36 19.47 -12.96
N ARG A 152 -5.66 19.07 -14.04
CA ARG A 152 -4.63 18.02 -13.97
C ARG A 152 -3.36 18.56 -13.32
N VAL A 153 -2.92 17.90 -12.24
CA VAL A 153 -1.65 18.10 -11.54
C VAL A 153 -0.91 16.78 -11.33
N PRO A 154 0.43 16.78 -11.20
CA PRO A 154 1.14 15.57 -10.84
C PRO A 154 0.67 15.07 -9.48
N ALA A 155 0.66 13.76 -9.28
CA ALA A 155 0.05 13.15 -8.10
C ALA A 155 0.63 13.69 -6.78
N ALA A 156 1.92 14.00 -6.74
CA ALA A 156 2.60 14.56 -5.56
C ALA A 156 2.13 15.98 -5.18
N TYR A 157 1.48 16.70 -6.11
CA TYR A 157 0.97 18.06 -5.94
C TYR A 157 -0.55 18.12 -5.84
N HIS A 158 -1.22 16.96 -5.84
CA HIS A 158 -2.64 16.91 -5.58
C HIS A 158 -2.92 17.35 -4.14
N PRO A 159 -3.95 18.17 -3.86
CA PRO A 159 -4.26 18.62 -2.50
C PRO A 159 -4.44 17.46 -1.54
N ASP A 160 -5.12 16.40 -1.97
CA ASP A 160 -5.32 15.20 -1.15
C ASP A 160 -4.00 14.50 -0.83
N ALA A 161 -3.05 14.47 -1.78
CA ALA A 161 -1.74 13.90 -1.56
C ALA A 161 -0.90 14.78 -0.61
N GLN A 162 -0.98 16.10 -0.74
CA GLN A 162 -0.31 17.03 0.17
C GLN A 162 -0.93 17.00 1.56
N ALA A 163 -2.26 16.91 1.67
CA ALA A 163 -2.98 16.75 2.93
C ALA A 163 -2.65 15.41 3.57
N LEU A 164 -2.50 14.33 2.79
CA LEU A 164 -2.00 13.04 3.26
C LEU A 164 -0.58 13.16 3.80
N VAL A 165 0.34 13.77 3.06
CA VAL A 165 1.73 13.97 3.51
C VAL A 165 1.79 14.90 4.72
N ALA A 166 0.94 15.93 4.79
CA ALA A 166 0.85 16.84 5.93
C ALA A 166 0.24 16.15 7.15
N ALA A 167 -0.79 15.33 6.99
CA ALA A 167 -1.37 14.51 8.05
C ALA A 167 -0.38 13.43 8.51
N ALA A 168 0.32 12.80 7.58
CA ALA A 168 1.41 11.87 7.88
C ALA A 168 2.53 12.52 8.71
N ARG A 169 2.81 13.80 8.44
CA ARG A 169 3.81 14.60 9.15
C ARG A 169 3.25 15.22 10.43
N SER A 170 1.94 15.28 10.61
CA SER A 170 1.40 15.72 11.89
C SER A 170 1.65 14.58 12.87
N ASP A 171 2.46 14.86 13.89
CA ASP A 171 2.88 13.89 14.91
C ASP A 171 1.69 13.14 15.51
N VAL A 172 0.47 13.66 15.42
CA VAL A 172 -0.76 13.01 15.86
C VAL A 172 -0.95 11.60 15.29
N TRP A 173 -0.60 11.36 14.03
CA TRP A 173 -0.78 10.02 13.41
C TRP A 173 0.42 9.10 13.58
N VAL A 174 1.63 9.65 13.57
CA VAL A 174 2.85 8.90 13.92
C VAL A 174 2.79 8.47 15.39
N SER A 175 2.33 9.32 16.29
CA SER A 175 2.07 8.99 17.71
C SER A 175 0.99 7.94 17.87
N ARG A 176 -0.03 7.92 16.98
CA ARG A 176 -1.06 6.87 16.95
C ARG A 176 -0.59 5.57 16.33
N ALA A 177 0.36 5.61 15.42
CA ALA A 177 1.16 4.45 15.03
C ALA A 177 2.27 4.13 16.07
N HIS A 178 2.11 4.63 17.31
CA HIS A 178 3.02 4.43 18.44
C HIS A 178 4.48 4.87 18.19
N GLY A 179 4.72 5.78 17.24
CA GLY A 179 6.05 6.24 16.85
C GLY A 179 6.78 5.28 15.90
N ASP A 180 6.16 4.16 15.53
CA ASP A 180 6.81 3.09 14.79
C ASP A 180 6.80 3.35 13.28
N LYS A 181 7.97 3.75 12.74
CA LYS A 181 8.18 4.03 11.32
C LYS A 181 7.80 2.85 10.41
N TRP A 182 7.97 1.62 10.90
CA TRP A 182 7.67 0.40 10.13
C TRP A 182 6.15 0.26 9.89
N LEU A 183 5.34 0.50 10.92
CA LEU A 183 3.89 0.39 10.86
C LEU A 183 3.32 1.43 9.89
N TRP A 184 3.85 2.65 9.97
CA TRP A 184 3.54 3.71 9.01
C TRP A 184 3.86 3.30 7.57
N HIS A 185 5.03 2.70 7.34
CA HIS A 185 5.44 2.24 6.01
C HIS A 185 4.47 1.18 5.45
N VAL A 186 4.13 0.15 6.25
CA VAL A 186 3.20 -0.91 5.86
C VAL A 186 1.82 -0.34 5.53
N CYS A 187 1.29 0.52 6.39
CA CYS A 187 0.01 1.17 6.17
C CYS A 187 -0.01 2.01 4.88
N ASN A 188 1.06 2.76 4.58
CA ASN A 188 1.13 3.52 3.32
C ASN A 188 1.24 2.62 2.10
N LEU A 189 1.97 1.52 2.17
CA LEU A 189 2.09 0.59 1.06
C LEU A 189 0.70 0.07 0.64
N HIS A 190 -0.13 -0.32 1.61
CA HIS A 190 -1.52 -0.73 1.36
C HIS A 190 -2.39 0.40 0.77
N ILE A 191 -2.19 1.65 1.20
CA ILE A 191 -2.89 2.79 0.59
C ILE A 191 -2.48 2.98 -0.87
N HIS A 192 -1.21 2.78 -1.20
CA HIS A 192 -0.73 2.93 -2.57
C HIS A 192 -1.34 1.87 -3.49
N THR A 193 -1.50 0.64 -3.02
CA THR A 193 -2.09 -0.46 -3.80
C THR A 193 -3.61 -0.36 -3.94
N ALA A 194 -4.34 0.23 -2.96
CA ALA A 194 -5.81 0.29 -2.94
C ALA A 194 -6.50 1.22 -3.98
N GLY A 195 -5.81 1.66 -5.05
CA GLY A 195 -6.41 2.40 -6.17
C GLY A 195 -6.76 3.87 -5.85
N ARG A 196 -7.23 4.67 -6.82
CA ARG A 196 -7.44 6.14 -6.70
C ARG A 196 -8.74 6.56 -5.98
N SER A 197 -9.23 5.79 -5.01
CA SER A 197 -10.47 6.17 -4.31
C SER A 197 -10.21 7.30 -3.31
N GLY A 198 -11.12 8.28 -3.24
CA GLY A 198 -11.07 9.40 -2.29
C GLY A 198 -11.23 8.99 -0.82
N ARG A 199 -11.30 7.68 -0.50
CA ARG A 199 -11.44 7.14 0.86
C ARG A 199 -10.13 6.64 1.47
N LYS A 200 -8.98 6.89 0.82
CA LYS A 200 -7.66 6.45 1.31
C LYS A 200 -7.34 6.90 2.73
N ILE A 201 -7.56 8.18 3.00
CA ILE A 201 -7.23 8.75 4.31
C ILE A 201 -8.12 8.12 5.38
N GLU A 202 -9.40 7.94 5.08
CA GLU A 202 -10.39 7.40 6.01
C GLU A 202 -10.11 5.92 6.29
N ARG A 203 -9.72 5.14 5.27
CA ARG A 203 -9.26 3.75 5.47
C ARG A 203 -8.01 3.69 6.33
N LEU A 204 -7.02 4.54 6.09
CA LEU A 204 -5.83 4.63 6.95
C LEU A 204 -6.18 5.00 8.40
N LYS A 205 -7.03 6.02 8.58
CA LYS A 205 -7.53 6.42 9.90
C LYS A 205 -8.29 5.29 10.58
N CYS A 206 -9.03 4.47 9.83
CA CYS A 206 -9.71 3.31 10.36
C CYS A 206 -8.73 2.21 10.75
N ALA A 207 -7.74 1.95 9.89
CA ALA A 207 -6.68 0.99 10.16
C ALA A 207 -5.92 1.34 11.44
N LEU A 208 -5.41 2.56 11.55
CA LEU A 208 -4.69 3.02 12.74
C LEU A 208 -5.54 3.04 14.03
N ARG A 209 -6.86 3.04 13.92
CA ARG A 209 -7.77 2.94 15.08
C ARG A 209 -8.08 1.50 15.50
N SER A 210 -8.00 0.55 14.56
CA SER A 210 -8.38 -0.84 14.77
C SER A 210 -7.20 -1.77 14.98
N LEU A 211 -6.01 -1.38 14.52
CA LEU A 211 -4.78 -2.10 14.80
C LEU A 211 -4.47 -2.07 16.31
N PRO A 212 -3.92 -3.17 16.84
CA PRO A 212 -3.60 -3.27 18.25
C PRO A 212 -2.43 -2.36 18.62
N VAL A 213 -2.25 -2.16 19.93
CA VAL A 213 -1.04 -1.51 20.45
C VAL A 213 0.12 -2.49 20.34
N TYR A 214 1.12 -2.13 19.55
CA TYR A 214 2.32 -2.93 19.39
C TYR A 214 3.28 -2.70 20.57
N PRO A 215 3.95 -3.75 21.08
CA PRO A 215 5.05 -3.54 22.00
C PRO A 215 6.20 -2.79 21.30
N PRO A 216 7.12 -2.15 22.03
CA PRO A 216 8.31 -1.57 21.42
C PRO A 216 9.08 -2.61 20.59
N ARG A 217 9.58 -2.17 19.44
CA ARG A 217 10.37 -3.03 18.56
C ARG A 217 11.78 -3.20 19.11
N THR A 218 12.12 -4.44 19.45
CA THR A 218 13.44 -4.79 19.99
C THR A 218 14.28 -5.45 18.92
N ALA A 219 15.45 -4.87 18.62
CA ALA A 219 16.39 -5.46 17.68
C ALA A 219 17.08 -6.69 18.30
N PRO A 220 17.40 -7.73 17.49
CA PRO A 220 18.17 -8.86 17.99
C PRO A 220 19.57 -8.43 18.45
N PRO A 221 20.19 -9.17 19.41
CA PRO A 221 21.55 -8.91 19.85
C PRO A 221 22.53 -8.84 18.67
N SER A 222 23.50 -7.93 18.76
CA SER A 222 24.51 -7.73 17.70
C SER A 222 25.33 -9.00 17.44
N LYS A 223 25.58 -9.81 18.48
CA LYS A 223 26.20 -11.13 18.40
C LYS A 223 25.16 -12.20 18.73
N LEU A 224 24.78 -12.98 17.71
CA LEU A 224 23.76 -14.00 17.85
C LEU A 224 24.32 -15.24 18.55
N SER A 225 23.67 -15.68 19.62
CA SER A 225 23.92 -16.95 20.28
C SER A 225 23.56 -18.15 19.39
N SER A 226 23.91 -19.36 19.84
CA SER A 226 23.51 -20.59 19.16
C SER A 226 21.98 -20.73 19.08
N SER A 227 21.22 -20.38 20.13
CA SER A 227 19.75 -20.46 20.13
C SER A 227 19.11 -19.50 19.11
N PHE A 228 19.60 -18.27 19.00
CA PHE A 228 19.15 -17.33 17.96
C PHE A 228 19.53 -17.78 16.55
N GLN A 229 20.71 -18.39 16.36
CA GLN A 229 21.10 -18.94 15.07
C GLN A 229 20.19 -20.10 14.66
N THR A 230 19.86 -21.00 15.59
CA THR A 230 18.89 -22.08 15.39
C THR A 230 17.52 -21.52 15.00
N LEU A 231 17.02 -20.50 15.72
CA LEU A 231 15.76 -19.84 15.37
C LEU A 231 15.81 -19.27 13.95
N LYS A 232 16.88 -18.56 13.57
CA LYS A 232 17.01 -17.99 12.22
C LYS A 232 17.08 -19.07 11.13
N ALA A 233 17.81 -20.15 11.38
CA ALA A 233 17.87 -21.29 10.46
C ALA A 233 16.48 -21.88 10.26
N LEU A 234 15.74 -22.12 11.35
CA LEU A 234 14.36 -22.60 11.28
C LEU A 234 13.42 -21.63 10.55
N LEU A 235 13.52 -20.32 10.82
CA LEU A 235 12.73 -19.29 10.14
C LEU A 235 13.05 -19.20 8.65
N SER A 236 14.24 -19.61 8.20
CA SER A 236 14.56 -19.69 6.77
C SER A 236 13.86 -20.86 6.05
N GLU A 237 13.44 -21.86 6.82
CA GLU A 237 12.59 -22.98 6.41
C GLU A 237 11.09 -22.67 6.55
N ALA A 238 10.73 -21.45 6.97
CA ALA A 238 9.33 -21.03 7.02
C ALA A 238 8.72 -21.12 5.61
N PRO A 239 7.45 -21.57 5.51
CA PRO A 239 6.78 -21.59 4.23
C PRO A 239 6.43 -20.18 3.76
N GLU A 240 6.41 -20.00 2.45
CA GLU A 240 6.09 -18.72 1.78
C GLU A 240 4.88 -18.93 0.86
N ILE A 241 3.90 -18.02 0.91
CA ILE A 241 2.73 -18.01 0.05
C ILE A 241 3.00 -17.12 -1.17
N GLY A 242 2.66 -17.63 -2.36
CA GLY A 242 2.65 -16.90 -3.61
C GLY A 242 1.51 -15.87 -3.70
N MET A 243 1.49 -15.12 -4.80
CA MET A 243 0.43 -14.12 -5.03
C MET A 243 -0.98 -14.71 -5.18
N ASP A 244 -1.07 -16.00 -5.53
CA ASP A 244 -2.32 -16.73 -5.71
C ASP A 244 -2.84 -17.37 -4.41
N GLY A 245 -2.17 -17.14 -3.28
CA GLY A 245 -2.54 -17.73 -2.00
C GLY A 245 -2.02 -19.17 -1.82
N THR A 246 -1.23 -19.71 -2.74
CA THR A 246 -0.68 -21.07 -2.63
C THR A 246 0.75 -21.08 -2.09
N PRO A 247 1.17 -22.08 -1.30
CA PRO A 247 2.55 -22.22 -0.86
C PRO A 247 3.49 -22.39 -2.06
N VAL A 248 4.56 -21.60 -2.12
CA VAL A 248 5.59 -21.65 -3.18
C VAL A 248 6.94 -22.15 -2.68
N LYS A 249 7.10 -22.27 -1.36
CA LYS A 249 8.35 -22.70 -0.73
C LYS A 249 8.07 -23.42 0.59
N ASN A 250 8.88 -24.43 0.89
CA ASN A 250 8.79 -25.25 2.10
C ASN A 250 7.38 -25.81 2.34
N GLU A 251 6.74 -26.33 1.29
CA GLU A 251 5.36 -26.82 1.31
C GLU A 251 5.10 -27.93 2.35
N HIS A 252 6.13 -28.70 2.72
CA HIS A 252 6.03 -29.72 3.77
C HIS A 252 5.84 -29.12 5.19
N ASN A 253 6.06 -27.81 5.35
CA ASN A 253 5.82 -27.06 6.59
C ASN A 253 4.45 -26.39 6.60
N VAL A 254 3.55 -26.73 5.68
CA VAL A 254 2.18 -26.21 5.65
C VAL A 254 1.14 -27.32 5.83
N ILE A 255 -0.05 -26.94 6.27
CA ILE A 255 -1.26 -27.75 6.17
C ILE A 255 -2.32 -26.96 5.41
N MET A 256 -3.17 -27.67 4.68
CA MET A 256 -4.36 -27.12 4.01
C MET A 256 -5.58 -27.50 4.84
N GLU A 257 -6.45 -26.54 5.14
CA GLU A 257 -7.75 -26.81 5.76
C GLU A 257 -8.88 -26.28 4.89
N ASP A 258 -9.96 -27.06 4.78
CA ASP A 258 -11.17 -26.66 4.08
C ASP A 258 -11.94 -25.61 4.88
N ILE A 259 -12.29 -24.50 4.22
CA ILE A 259 -13.09 -23.41 4.79
C ILE A 259 -14.55 -23.68 4.45
N ALA A 260 -15.39 -23.73 5.49
CA ALA A 260 -16.82 -23.92 5.33
C ALA A 260 -17.47 -22.68 4.68
N PHE A 261 -17.52 -22.69 3.35
CA PHE A 261 -18.28 -21.81 2.44
C PHE A 261 -17.89 -20.30 2.45
N PRO A 262 -17.60 -19.70 1.27
CA PRO A 262 -17.46 -20.34 -0.04
C PRO A 262 -16.35 -21.41 0.00
N SER A 263 -16.41 -22.41 -0.88
CA SER A 263 -15.47 -23.54 -0.93
C SER A 263 -14.05 -23.02 -1.22
N ASP A 264 -13.41 -22.56 -0.16
CA ASP A 264 -12.11 -21.97 -0.16
C ASP A 264 -11.25 -22.82 0.78
N TYR A 265 -9.94 -22.78 0.59
CA TYR A 265 -9.01 -23.51 1.44
C TYR A 265 -8.00 -22.53 1.99
N GLY A 266 -7.69 -22.71 3.27
CA GLY A 266 -6.69 -21.92 3.96
C GLY A 266 -5.41 -22.72 4.09
N TRP A 267 -4.27 -22.03 3.97
CA TRP A 267 -2.97 -22.61 4.29
C TRP A 267 -2.52 -22.11 5.66
N TYR A 268 -1.93 -23.00 6.45
CA TYR A 268 -1.38 -22.68 7.77
C TYR A 268 0.00 -23.31 7.96
N TRP A 269 0.81 -22.73 8.84
CA TRP A 269 2.02 -23.39 9.31
C TRP A 269 1.67 -24.71 10.00
N SER A 270 2.35 -25.79 9.61
CA SER A 270 2.04 -27.12 10.11
C SER A 270 2.29 -27.23 11.63
N PRO A 271 1.52 -28.04 12.36
CA PRO A 271 1.75 -28.27 13.79
C PRO A 271 3.17 -28.77 14.09
N ALA A 272 3.79 -29.51 13.18
CA ALA A 272 5.16 -29.98 13.29
C ALA A 272 6.17 -28.83 13.20
N TYR A 273 5.98 -27.89 12.25
CA TYR A 273 6.82 -26.70 12.13
C TYR A 273 6.67 -25.79 13.36
N LEU A 274 5.42 -25.53 13.77
CA LEU A 274 5.13 -24.74 14.97
C LEU A 274 5.74 -25.35 16.23
N THR A 275 5.75 -26.68 16.34
CA THR A 275 6.40 -27.37 17.47
C THR A 275 7.89 -27.05 17.53
N LYS A 276 8.61 -27.16 16.40
CA LYS A 276 10.03 -26.81 16.31
C LYS A 276 10.26 -25.33 16.65
N LEU A 277 9.37 -24.45 16.19
CA LEU A 277 9.47 -23.02 16.42
C LEU A 277 9.32 -22.67 17.90
N TYR A 278 8.32 -23.26 18.58
CA TYR A 278 8.16 -23.07 20.02
C TYR A 278 9.34 -23.64 20.80
N GLN A 279 9.91 -24.78 20.41
CA GLN A 279 11.14 -25.29 21.03
C GLN A 279 12.30 -24.31 20.91
N ALA A 280 12.51 -23.73 19.72
CA ALA A 280 13.56 -22.74 19.51
C ALA A 280 13.34 -21.47 20.34
N LEU A 281 12.10 -20.99 20.45
CA LEU A 281 11.76 -19.83 21.28
C LEU A 281 11.95 -20.12 22.78
N MET A 282 11.54 -21.30 23.25
CA MET A 282 11.77 -21.72 24.63
C MET A 282 13.27 -21.77 24.96
N ALA A 283 14.10 -22.32 24.06
CA ALA A 283 15.55 -22.33 24.24
C ALA A 283 16.16 -20.92 24.34
N ILE A 284 15.63 -19.94 23.59
CA ILE A 284 16.05 -18.53 23.73
C ILE A 284 15.61 -17.97 25.09
N ILE A 285 14.40 -18.27 25.56
CA ILE A 285 13.91 -17.83 26.87
C ILE A 285 14.78 -18.42 27.99
N GLU A 286 15.14 -19.69 27.88
CA GLU A 286 16.00 -20.37 28.86
C GLU A 286 17.42 -19.77 28.90
N GLU A 287 17.97 -19.40 27.74
CA GLU A 287 19.35 -18.89 27.64
C GLU A 287 19.46 -17.38 27.92
N HIS A 288 18.50 -16.57 27.45
CA HIS A 288 18.56 -15.10 27.44
C HIS A 288 17.44 -14.41 28.23
N GLY A 289 16.47 -15.18 28.73
CA GLY A 289 15.33 -14.66 29.49
C GLY A 289 14.26 -13.98 28.63
N LEU A 290 13.40 -13.21 29.30
CA LEU A 290 12.26 -12.53 28.66
C LEU A 290 12.56 -11.12 28.17
N GLY A 291 13.71 -10.55 28.52
CA GLY A 291 14.04 -9.16 28.25
C GLY A 291 14.47 -8.87 26.80
N PRO A 292 15.05 -7.67 26.56
CA PRO A 292 15.38 -7.20 25.22
C PRO A 292 16.31 -8.12 24.43
N ASP A 293 17.27 -8.76 25.09
CA ASP A 293 18.24 -9.67 24.45
C ASP A 293 17.69 -11.09 24.24
N GLY A 294 16.50 -11.40 24.75
CA GLY A 294 15.89 -12.73 24.69
C GLY A 294 14.56 -12.72 23.93
N TRP A 295 13.48 -13.09 24.63
CA TRP A 295 12.15 -13.23 24.03
C TRP A 295 11.66 -11.99 23.29
N GLU A 296 11.85 -10.78 23.84
CA GLU A 296 11.35 -9.55 23.22
C GLU A 296 11.91 -9.32 21.82
N ALA A 297 13.20 -9.62 21.59
CA ALA A 297 13.78 -9.58 20.26
C ALA A 297 13.35 -10.78 19.40
N ALA A 298 13.31 -11.97 19.99
CA ALA A 298 12.98 -13.20 19.25
C ALA A 298 11.57 -13.16 18.67
N ARG A 299 10.56 -12.66 19.41
CA ARG A 299 9.18 -12.54 18.91
C ARG A 299 9.07 -11.65 17.67
N TRP A 300 9.90 -10.60 17.58
CA TRP A 300 9.94 -9.73 16.41
C TRP A 300 10.56 -10.41 15.19
N LEU A 301 11.55 -11.29 15.37
CA LEU A 301 12.08 -12.12 14.28
C LEU A 301 11.00 -13.04 13.69
N VAL A 302 10.18 -13.65 14.55
CA VAL A 302 9.08 -14.51 14.11
C VAL A 302 7.99 -13.70 13.43
N TYR A 303 7.58 -12.56 14.01
CA TYR A 303 6.62 -11.63 13.40
C TYR A 303 7.06 -11.19 12.00
N ASP A 304 8.33 -10.78 11.84
CA ASP A 304 8.86 -10.33 10.56
C ASP A 304 8.88 -11.44 9.51
N GLN A 305 9.22 -12.66 9.91
CA GLN A 305 9.21 -13.80 9.00
C GLN A 305 7.78 -14.17 8.59
N TYR A 306 6.86 -14.23 9.56
CA TYR A 306 5.46 -14.55 9.31
C TYR A 306 4.80 -13.50 8.41
N SER A 307 4.94 -12.21 8.73
CA SER A 307 4.35 -11.11 7.95
C SER A 307 4.93 -10.96 6.55
N ARG A 308 6.18 -11.37 6.33
CA ARG A 308 6.80 -11.36 5.00
C ARG A 308 6.31 -12.50 4.11
N GLY A 309 6.25 -13.71 4.65
CA GLY A 309 6.00 -14.93 3.87
C GLY A 309 4.54 -15.37 3.85
N TRP A 310 3.71 -14.87 4.75
CA TRP A 310 2.39 -15.42 5.01
C TRP A 310 1.31 -14.34 4.97
N GLU A 311 0.98 -13.79 6.12
CA GLU A 311 -0.06 -12.79 6.32
C GLU A 311 0.46 -11.77 7.32
N GLY A 312 0.18 -10.48 7.08
CA GLY A 312 0.58 -9.40 7.98
C GLY A 312 -0.61 -8.51 8.31
N ILE A 313 -0.39 -7.21 8.16
CA ILE A 313 -1.45 -6.23 8.30
C ILE A 313 -2.35 -6.30 7.06
N GLU A 314 -3.63 -6.54 7.28
CA GLU A 314 -4.68 -6.45 6.27
C GLU A 314 -5.50 -5.19 6.53
N ILE A 315 -5.63 -4.33 5.52
CA ILE A 315 -6.45 -3.12 5.59
C ILE A 315 -7.71 -3.32 4.74
N GLY A 316 -8.83 -3.58 5.41
CA GLY A 316 -10.15 -3.62 4.82
C GLY A 316 -10.77 -2.23 4.62
N GLU A 317 -12.04 -2.19 4.24
CA GLU A 317 -12.75 -0.92 4.06
C GLU A 317 -13.05 -0.20 5.38
N GLU A 318 -13.40 -0.97 6.41
CA GLU A 318 -13.87 -0.46 7.70
C GLU A 318 -12.99 -0.91 8.88
N THR A 319 -12.15 -1.92 8.69
CA THR A 319 -11.30 -2.47 9.75
C THR A 319 -9.92 -2.79 9.18
N ALA A 320 -8.90 -2.71 10.02
CA ALA A 320 -7.65 -3.39 9.80
C ALA A 320 -7.43 -4.42 10.89
N ARG A 321 -6.69 -5.47 10.52
CA ARG A 321 -6.26 -6.51 11.44
C ARG A 321 -4.84 -6.88 11.09
N ASP A 322 -4.11 -7.38 12.09
CA ASP A 322 -2.77 -7.90 11.90
C ASP A 322 -2.75 -9.36 12.32
N LEU A 323 -2.65 -10.24 11.33
CA LEU A 323 -2.69 -11.69 11.54
C LEU A 323 -1.37 -12.22 12.13
N ALA A 324 -0.30 -11.43 12.09
CA ALA A 324 0.98 -11.73 12.73
C ALA A 324 1.04 -11.25 14.18
N PHE A 325 0.12 -10.39 14.63
CA PHE A 325 0.18 -9.77 15.96
C PHE A 325 0.17 -10.78 17.11
N GLY A 326 -0.42 -11.96 16.92
CA GLY A 326 -0.42 -13.02 17.92
C GLY A 326 0.98 -13.45 18.37
N TRP A 327 2.01 -13.25 17.55
CA TRP A 327 3.41 -13.51 17.92
C TRP A 327 3.96 -12.50 18.92
N LEU A 328 3.38 -11.30 19.00
CA LEU A 328 3.85 -10.21 19.84
C LEU A 328 3.19 -10.19 21.21
N GLN A 329 2.12 -10.97 21.40
CA GLN A 329 1.33 -10.99 22.62
C GLN A 329 2.12 -11.57 23.80
N PRO A 330 1.89 -11.05 25.03
CA PRO A 330 2.39 -11.68 26.25
C PRO A 330 1.66 -13.01 26.52
N ARG A 331 1.85 -13.57 27.71
CA ARG A 331 1.11 -14.74 28.19
C ARG A 331 -0.38 -14.51 28.08
N LEU A 332 -1.06 -15.49 27.51
CA LEU A 332 -2.51 -15.54 27.46
C LEU A 332 -3.07 -16.36 28.63
N PRO A 333 -4.30 -16.07 29.09
CA PRO A 333 -4.99 -16.88 30.10
C PRO A 333 -5.08 -18.37 29.69
N ASP A 334 -5.19 -19.25 30.69
CA ASP A 334 -5.33 -20.69 30.44
C ASP A 334 -6.59 -20.96 29.60
N GLY A 335 -6.43 -21.73 28.52
CA GLY A 335 -7.49 -22.03 27.57
C GLY A 335 -7.68 -20.99 26.47
N GLU A 336 -7.01 -19.84 26.55
CA GLU A 336 -6.92 -18.90 25.43
C GLU A 336 -5.75 -19.25 24.51
N TYR A 337 -5.95 -18.98 23.23
CA TYR A 337 -4.95 -19.20 22.19
C TYR A 337 -4.64 -17.86 21.52
N PRO A 338 -3.40 -17.67 21.05
CA PRO A 338 -3.05 -16.46 20.36
C PRO A 338 -3.90 -16.43 19.10
N LYS A 339 -4.29 -15.22 18.69
CA LYS A 339 -5.08 -15.00 17.46
C LYS A 339 -4.22 -15.19 16.21
N LEU A 340 -3.36 -16.19 16.24
CA LEU A 340 -2.65 -16.73 15.10
C LEU A 340 -3.57 -17.71 14.41
N ARG A 341 -3.59 -17.64 13.09
CA ARG A 341 -4.22 -18.64 12.26
C ARG A 341 -3.39 -19.92 12.33
N PHE A 342 -3.72 -20.80 13.27
CA PHE A 342 -3.22 -22.19 13.30
C PHE A 342 -4.07 -23.12 12.43
N GLY A 343 -5.23 -22.63 12.02
CA GLY A 343 -6.24 -23.24 11.18
C GLY A 343 -7.50 -22.37 11.21
N ILE A 344 -8.53 -22.74 10.46
CA ILE A 344 -9.83 -22.04 10.43
C ILE A 344 -10.87 -22.74 11.30
N SER A 345 -10.70 -24.03 11.56
CA SER A 345 -11.62 -24.74 12.44
C SER A 345 -11.46 -24.27 13.90
N ASP A 346 -12.55 -24.24 14.67
CA ASP A 346 -12.49 -24.11 16.13
C ASP A 346 -11.68 -25.27 16.79
N GLU A 347 -11.34 -26.30 16.00
CA GLU A 347 -10.53 -27.45 16.40
C GLU A 347 -9.02 -27.23 16.18
N SER A 348 -8.60 -26.14 15.52
CA SER A 348 -7.21 -25.80 15.24
C SER A 348 -6.50 -25.28 16.49
N LYS A 349 -6.38 -26.14 17.49
CA LYS A 349 -5.63 -25.86 18.71
C LYS A 349 -4.14 -25.77 18.36
N PRO A 350 -3.39 -24.83 18.97
CA PRO A 350 -1.95 -24.83 18.81
C PRO A 350 -1.38 -26.17 19.29
N PRO A 351 -0.19 -26.58 18.78
CA PRO A 351 0.42 -27.85 19.19
C PRO A 351 0.58 -27.89 20.71
N PRO A 352 0.52 -29.08 21.37
CA PRO A 352 0.54 -29.19 22.83
C PRO A 352 1.70 -28.45 23.53
N ILE A 353 2.83 -28.29 22.85
CA ILE A 353 3.98 -27.54 23.36
C ILE A 353 3.68 -26.05 23.60
N TRP A 354 2.68 -25.47 22.92
CA TRP A 354 2.23 -24.11 23.14
C TRP A 354 1.93 -23.83 24.61
N ILE A 355 1.30 -24.76 25.32
CA ILE A 355 0.95 -24.60 26.73
C ILE A 355 2.21 -24.34 27.56
N LYS A 356 3.29 -25.09 27.28
CA LYS A 356 4.58 -24.91 27.96
C LYS A 356 5.23 -23.58 27.61
N TYR A 357 5.22 -23.20 26.33
CA TYR A 357 5.75 -21.92 25.88
C TYR A 357 4.98 -20.73 26.48
N ASN A 358 3.64 -20.75 26.44
CA ASN A 358 2.79 -19.70 26.99
C ASN A 358 3.02 -19.52 28.50
N ALA A 359 3.21 -20.62 29.24
CA ALA A 359 3.53 -20.58 30.67
C ALA A 359 4.88 -19.93 31.00
N LEU A 360 5.77 -19.74 30.01
CA LEU A 360 7.04 -19.02 30.18
C LEU A 360 6.93 -17.53 29.86
N LEU A 361 5.91 -17.10 29.12
CA LEU A 361 5.76 -15.70 28.68
C LEU A 361 5.46 -14.75 29.85
N PRO A 362 5.78 -13.45 29.73
CA PRO A 362 5.42 -12.47 30.76
C PRO A 362 3.90 -12.36 30.88
N ILE A 363 3.37 -12.16 32.08
CA ILE A 363 1.93 -11.88 32.28
C ILE A 363 1.63 -10.50 31.67
N GLY A 364 0.65 -10.42 30.78
CA GLY A 364 0.20 -9.15 30.23
C GLY A 364 -0.43 -8.28 31.31
N GLU A 365 -0.08 -6.99 31.32
CA GLU A 365 -0.73 -5.97 32.18
C GLU A 365 -2.12 -5.57 31.68
#